data_AF-A0A3M7ARN7-F1
#
_entry.id   AF-A0A3M7ARN7-F1
#
_cell.length_a   1.000
_cell.length_b   1.000
_cell.length_c   1.000
_cell.angle_alpha   90.00
_cell.angle_beta   90.00
_cell.angle_gamma   90.00
#
_symmetry.space_group_name_H-M   'P 1'
#
loop_
_entity.id
_entity.type
_entity.pdbx_description
1 polymer ?
#
loop_
_entity_poly.entity_id
_entity_poly.type
_entity_poly.pdbx_seq_one_letter_code
_entity_poly.pdbx_strand_id
1 'polypeptide(L)'
;SKSSRKKGVVGLVNPANDCFLNSVLQALAGLPELRLYLIKETHTRKLDGAELYRDLGAALEEQKKEGVGKQEPEWKLLGLQQGRITASLKQILDALNERPIYKKTISAQQFVRAVEETFRTRINRTQQDAQEFLQVVAERLADEHTAALRVRRQAKRRQLNVEAAKAGLSGSSTPEVPASEEVRPKDSKLDLPQHEIASPELLSSIEQQPDAALFPLEGKLESQVECSHCRFKPKPSVSSFVSLTLHVPHQSNSTTLNACFDGLLKVERIDDFICEKCRLEHAVTFNERQLAKSNIPQEQRATLEADCAKLRAALADDPEKPPEGVTLPDTSLAPKRQITRHTRISSFPRILAVHLSRSVWDPHSSSSKNMA
;
A
#
# COMPACT_ATOMS: atom_id res chain seq x y z
N SER A 1 11.02 54.81 -9.75
CA SER A 1 11.44 53.58 -10.46
C SER A 1 11.18 52.37 -9.56
N LYS A 2 10.13 51.59 -9.82
CA LYS A 2 9.69 50.48 -8.95
C LYS A 2 10.68 49.32 -9.07
N SER A 3 11.50 49.14 -8.04
CA SER A 3 12.56 48.14 -7.95
C SER A 3 12.07 46.75 -8.37
N SER A 4 12.62 46.24 -9.47
CA SER A 4 12.56 44.85 -9.90
C SER A 4 13.36 43.97 -8.93
N ARG A 5 12.98 43.94 -7.64
CA ARG A 5 13.58 43.00 -6.67
C ARG A 5 13.37 41.60 -7.22
N LYS A 6 14.43 41.01 -7.78
CA LYS A 6 14.44 39.64 -8.30
C LYS A 6 13.89 38.74 -7.19
N LYS A 7 12.74 38.12 -7.43
CA LYS A 7 12.15 37.11 -6.54
C LYS A 7 13.09 35.90 -6.58
N GLY A 8 14.10 35.88 -5.72
CA GLY A 8 14.98 34.73 -5.54
C GLY A 8 14.40 33.75 -4.53
N VAL A 9 14.79 32.49 -4.64
CA VAL A 9 14.60 31.45 -3.61
C VAL A 9 15.88 31.28 -2.80
N VAL A 10 15.79 30.67 -1.63
CA VAL A 10 16.96 30.33 -0.83
C VAL A 10 17.75 29.21 -1.51
N GLY A 11 19.06 29.41 -1.70
CA GLY A 11 19.94 28.41 -2.29
C GLY A 11 20.43 27.37 -1.28
N LEU A 12 20.98 26.27 -1.78
CA LEU A 12 21.66 25.26 -0.96
C LEU A 12 23.17 25.29 -1.22
N VAL A 13 23.96 25.24 -0.14
CA VAL A 13 25.40 25.05 -0.23
C VAL A 13 25.68 23.63 -0.73
N ASN A 14 26.62 23.48 -1.65
CA ASN A 14 27.11 22.19 -2.11
C ASN A 14 28.56 21.98 -1.62
N PRO A 15 28.77 21.43 -0.41
CA PRO A 15 30.10 21.24 0.15
C PRO A 15 30.89 20.11 -0.50
N ALA A 16 30.24 19.23 -1.29
CA ALA A 16 30.87 18.12 -2.00
C ALA A 16 30.09 17.80 -3.30
N ASN A 17 29.61 16.56 -3.46
CA ASN A 17 28.80 16.10 -4.60
C ASN A 17 27.31 15.99 -4.24
N ASP A 18 26.79 16.90 -3.40
CA ASP A 18 25.44 16.83 -2.85
C ASP A 18 24.38 17.43 -3.79
N CYS A 19 24.73 17.68 -5.06
CA CYS A 19 23.83 18.30 -6.04
C CYS A 19 22.59 17.45 -6.33
N PHE A 20 22.70 16.12 -6.26
CA PHE A 20 21.57 15.19 -6.43
C PHE A 20 20.51 15.37 -5.34
N LEU A 21 20.93 15.60 -4.09
CA LEU A 21 20.04 15.84 -2.96
C LEU A 21 19.53 17.28 -2.94
N ASN A 22 20.39 18.24 -3.26
CA ASN A 22 20.01 19.65 -3.31
C ASN A 22 18.96 19.92 -4.39
N SER A 23 19.06 19.29 -5.56
CA SER A 23 18.05 19.42 -6.62
C SER A 23 16.70 18.84 -6.20
N VAL A 24 16.69 17.68 -5.54
CA VAL A 24 15.47 17.06 -4.98
C VAL A 24 14.83 17.96 -3.93
N LEU A 25 15.61 18.49 -2.98
CA LEU A 25 15.08 19.38 -1.95
C LEU A 25 14.47 20.67 -2.53
N GLN A 26 15.11 21.25 -3.55
CA GLN A 26 14.58 22.43 -4.25
C GLN A 26 13.27 22.10 -4.99
N ALA A 27 13.19 20.93 -5.63
CA ALA A 27 11.97 20.47 -6.27
C ALA A 27 10.84 20.28 -5.25
N LEU A 28 11.11 19.60 -4.13
CA LEU A 28 10.14 19.37 -3.06
C LEU A 28 9.69 20.66 -2.38
N ALA A 29 10.57 21.65 -2.22
CA ALA A 29 10.23 22.96 -1.67
C ALA A 29 9.16 23.68 -2.51
N GLY A 30 9.18 23.46 -3.83
CA GLY A 30 8.22 24.04 -4.77
C GLY A 30 6.83 23.42 -4.76
N LEU A 31 6.54 22.42 -3.92
CA LEU A 31 5.28 21.67 -3.90
C LEU A 31 4.34 22.15 -2.77
N PRO A 32 3.27 22.93 -3.07
CA PRO A 32 2.38 23.48 -2.04
C PRO A 32 1.62 22.41 -1.25
N GLU A 33 1.14 21.36 -1.93
CA GLU A 33 0.42 20.26 -1.28
C GLU A 33 1.30 19.49 -0.29
N LEU A 34 2.60 19.33 -0.58
CA LEU A 34 3.55 18.69 0.33
C LEU A 34 3.76 19.58 1.55
N ARG A 35 3.92 20.89 1.34
CA ARG A 35 4.06 21.86 2.43
C ARG A 35 2.84 21.85 3.35
N LEU A 36 1.63 21.85 2.78
CA LEU A 36 0.38 21.77 3.54
C LEU A 36 0.30 20.48 4.36
N TYR A 37 0.62 19.33 3.74
CA TYR A 37 0.69 18.05 4.42
C TYR A 37 1.68 18.09 5.60
N LEU A 38 2.92 18.53 5.38
CA LEU A 38 3.94 18.59 6.43
C LEU A 38 3.53 19.52 7.59
N ILE A 39 2.91 20.67 7.31
CA ILE A 39 2.39 21.57 8.34
C ILE A 39 1.31 20.86 9.17
N LYS A 40 0.31 20.26 8.52
CA LYS A 40 -0.78 19.57 9.21
C LYS A 40 -0.26 18.39 10.03
N GLU A 41 0.51 17.51 9.42
CA GLU A 41 0.98 16.27 10.06
C GLU A 41 1.90 16.57 11.25
N THR A 42 2.82 17.53 11.13
CA THR A 42 3.68 17.92 12.27
C THR A 42 2.89 18.65 13.37
N HIS A 43 1.83 19.38 13.03
CA HIS A 43 0.96 20.01 14.02
C HIS A 43 0.13 18.97 14.77
N THR A 44 -0.50 18.03 14.06
CA THR A 44 -1.26 16.92 14.65
C THR A 44 -0.40 16.11 15.60
N ARG A 45 0.85 15.75 15.21
CA ARG A 45 1.79 15.05 16.10
C ARG A 45 2.10 15.80 17.40
N LYS A 46 2.11 17.15 17.36
CA LYS A 46 2.30 17.97 18.57
C LYS A 46 1.08 17.92 19.48
N LEU A 47 -0.13 17.98 18.92
CA LEU A 47 -1.37 17.89 19.68
C LEU A 47 -1.55 16.51 20.32
N ASP A 48 -1.22 15.45 19.58
CA ASP A 48 -1.28 14.06 20.03
C ASP A 48 -0.32 13.77 21.20
N GLY A 49 0.79 14.54 21.30
CA GLY A 49 1.81 14.37 22.32
C GLY A 49 2.83 13.28 21.99
N ALA A 50 4.08 13.49 22.43
CA ALA A 50 5.20 12.59 22.10
C ALA A 50 5.13 11.21 22.79
N GLU A 51 4.35 11.08 23.87
CA GLU A 51 4.14 9.80 24.55
C GLU A 51 3.36 8.83 23.66
N LEU A 52 2.37 9.32 22.91
CA LEU A 52 1.53 8.48 22.07
C LEU A 52 2.36 7.71 21.03
N TYR A 53 3.34 8.37 20.41
CA TYR A 53 4.19 7.78 19.39
C TYR A 53 5.36 6.95 19.93
N ARG A 54 5.57 6.95 21.25
CA ARG A 54 6.55 6.08 21.91
C ARG A 54 5.98 4.69 22.24
N ASP A 55 4.66 4.56 22.35
CA ASP A 55 4.01 3.26 22.52
C ASP A 55 4.12 2.43 21.24
N LEU A 56 4.83 1.30 21.30
CA LEU A 56 5.00 0.37 20.19
C LEU A 56 3.86 -0.66 20.09
N GLY A 57 2.86 -0.64 20.98
CA GLY A 57 1.78 -1.62 21.03
C GLY A 57 1.06 -1.77 19.69
N ALA A 58 0.79 -0.67 18.99
CA ALA A 58 0.16 -0.68 17.66
C ALA A 58 1.00 -1.43 16.61
N ALA A 59 2.30 -1.18 16.61
CA ALA A 59 3.21 -1.78 15.64
C ALA A 59 3.47 -3.26 15.94
N LEU A 60 3.61 -3.63 17.21
CA LEU A 60 3.84 -5.01 17.64
C LEU A 60 2.59 -5.89 17.43
N GLU A 61 1.39 -5.36 17.65
CA GLU A 61 0.14 -6.07 17.30
C GLU A 61 0.07 -6.39 15.80
N GLU A 62 0.48 -5.46 14.94
CA GLU A 62 0.42 -5.66 13.49
C GLU A 62 1.46 -6.67 13.00
N GLN A 63 2.71 -6.59 13.49
CA GLN A 63 3.73 -7.58 13.18
C GLN A 63 3.32 -9.01 13.57
N LYS A 64 2.56 -9.17 14.66
CA LYS A 64 2.03 -10.48 15.06
C LYS A 64 1.00 -11.03 14.07
N LYS A 65 0.22 -10.16 13.41
CA LYS A 65 -0.75 -10.57 12.39
C LYS A 65 -0.09 -10.94 11.06
N GLU A 66 0.99 -10.27 10.70
CA GLU A 66 1.73 -10.51 9.44
C GLU A 66 2.50 -11.85 9.42
N GLY A 67 2.53 -12.60 10.54
CA GLY A 67 3.06 -13.95 10.62
C GLY A 67 4.58 -14.04 10.75
N VAL A 68 5.16 -15.18 10.34
CA VAL A 68 6.62 -15.51 10.45
C VAL A 68 7.46 -14.74 9.42
N GLY A 69 7.21 -13.44 9.29
CA GLY A 69 8.04 -12.51 8.51
C GLY A 69 9.26 -12.04 9.32
N LYS A 70 10.17 -11.32 8.64
CA LYS A 70 11.28 -10.63 9.29
C LYS A 70 10.72 -9.53 10.18
N GLN A 71 10.71 -9.76 11.49
CA GLN A 71 10.27 -8.75 12.46
C GLN A 71 11.16 -7.50 12.34
N GLU A 72 10.54 -6.35 12.10
CA GLU A 72 11.26 -5.09 12.05
C GLU A 72 11.75 -4.73 13.44
N PRO A 73 13.01 -4.27 13.58
CA PRO A 73 13.58 -3.97 14.88
C PRO A 73 12.89 -2.75 15.50
N GLU A 74 12.77 -2.75 16.83
CA GLU A 74 12.03 -1.74 17.61
C GLU A 74 12.44 -0.31 17.28
N TRP A 75 13.74 -0.06 17.06
CA TRP A 75 14.23 1.28 16.73
C TRP A 75 13.64 1.81 15.40
N LYS A 76 13.40 0.93 14.43
CA LYS A 76 12.84 1.30 13.12
C LYS A 76 11.35 1.58 13.27
N LEU A 77 10.63 0.75 14.02
CA LEU A 77 9.23 0.96 14.38
C LEU A 77 9.04 2.29 15.11
N LEU A 78 9.87 2.56 16.11
CA LEU A 78 9.85 3.81 16.86
C LEU A 78 10.13 5.01 15.95
N GLY A 79 11.15 4.91 15.08
CA GLY A 79 11.47 5.96 14.12
C GLY A 79 10.32 6.24 13.14
N LEU A 80 9.61 5.20 12.68
CA LEU A 80 8.44 5.33 11.82
C LEU A 80 7.30 6.06 12.54
N GLN A 81 6.99 5.61 13.76
CA GLN A 81 5.95 6.23 14.57
C GLN A 81 6.28 7.68 14.91
N GLN A 82 7.54 8.02 15.17
CA GLN A 82 7.96 9.37 15.55
C GLN A 82 7.94 10.38 14.38
N GLY A 83 8.00 9.92 13.12
CA GLY A 83 7.95 10.82 11.96
C GLY A 83 9.20 11.70 11.82
N ARG A 84 10.40 11.14 12.03
CA ARG A 84 11.66 11.91 12.07
C ARG A 84 11.95 12.59 10.74
N ILE A 85 11.76 11.88 9.63
CA ILE A 85 11.99 12.43 8.28
C ILE A 85 10.93 13.47 7.95
N THR A 86 9.67 13.23 8.31
CA THR A 86 8.57 14.19 8.17
C THR A 86 8.90 15.52 8.87
N ALA A 87 9.36 15.48 10.12
CA ALA A 87 9.72 16.67 10.88
C ALA A 87 10.96 17.38 10.30
N SER A 88 12.01 16.64 9.96
CA SER A 88 13.25 17.20 9.43
C SER A 88 13.07 17.79 8.03
N LEU A 89 12.29 17.13 7.17
CA LEU A 89 11.95 17.63 5.84
C LEU A 89 11.17 18.94 5.96
N LYS A 90 10.18 19.02 6.86
CA LYS A 90 9.46 20.27 7.09
C LYS A 90 10.40 21.43 7.44
N GLN A 91 11.36 21.20 8.36
CA GLN A 91 12.29 22.25 8.79
C GLN A 91 13.11 22.80 7.62
N ILE A 92 13.69 21.92 6.79
CA ILE A 92 14.48 22.37 5.64
C ILE A 92 13.63 23.00 4.55
N LEU A 93 12.43 22.47 4.27
CA LEU A 93 11.53 23.06 3.27
C LEU A 93 10.97 24.41 3.73
N ASP A 94 10.74 24.63 5.02
CA ASP A 94 10.37 25.94 5.55
C ASP A 94 11.51 26.95 5.36
N ALA A 95 12.75 26.55 5.65
CA ALA A 95 13.94 27.40 5.44
C ALA A 95 14.17 27.73 3.95
N LEU A 96 13.90 26.77 3.05
CA LEU A 96 13.99 26.98 1.60
C LEU A 96 12.89 27.90 1.05
N ASN A 97 11.69 27.82 1.65
CA ASN A 97 10.52 28.62 1.28
C ASN A 97 10.48 29.99 1.96
N GLU A 98 11.49 30.36 2.73
CA GLU A 98 11.65 31.74 3.19
C GLU A 98 11.75 32.70 2.00
N ARG A 99 11.31 33.94 2.20
CA ARG A 99 11.42 35.00 1.19
C ARG A 99 12.69 35.81 1.42
N PRO A 100 13.80 35.53 0.71
CA PRO A 100 15.06 36.21 0.95
C PRO A 100 15.00 37.69 0.53
N ILE A 101 15.51 38.58 1.40
CA ILE A 101 15.70 40.00 1.09
C ILE A 101 17.02 40.22 0.33
N TYR A 102 18.01 39.34 0.55
CA TYR A 102 19.34 39.30 -0.06
C TYR A 102 19.69 37.86 -0.45
N LYS A 103 20.77 37.65 -1.23
CA LYS A 103 21.22 36.28 -1.59
C LYS A 103 21.45 35.46 -0.31
N LYS A 104 20.63 34.43 -0.09
CA LYS A 104 20.70 33.54 1.07
C LYS A 104 20.97 32.11 0.61
N THR A 105 21.90 31.44 1.29
CA THR A 105 22.18 30.02 1.13
C THR A 105 22.12 29.34 2.48
N ILE A 106 21.64 28.09 2.52
CA ILE A 106 21.60 27.26 3.73
C ILE A 106 22.25 25.89 3.47
N SER A 107 22.56 25.14 4.52
CA SER A 107 23.11 23.79 4.42
C SER A 107 22.02 22.74 4.62
N ALA A 108 22.05 21.68 3.81
CA ALA A 108 21.17 20.52 3.98
C ALA A 108 21.64 19.53 5.06
N GLN A 109 22.75 19.81 5.75
CA GLN A 109 23.42 18.84 6.63
C GLN A 109 22.55 18.33 7.79
N GLN A 110 21.63 19.14 8.30
CA GLN A 110 20.71 18.71 9.36
C GLN A 110 19.71 17.66 8.83
N PHE A 111 19.19 17.86 7.62
CA PHE A 111 18.31 16.90 6.97
C PHE A 111 19.06 15.61 6.62
N VAL A 112 20.26 15.74 6.06
CA VAL A 112 21.13 14.58 5.75
C VAL A 112 21.38 13.73 6.99
N ARG A 113 21.74 14.33 8.12
CA ARG A 113 21.94 13.59 9.38
C ARG A 113 20.67 12.85 9.82
N ALA A 114 19.51 13.49 9.71
CA ALA A 114 18.25 12.83 10.06
C ALA A 114 17.97 11.61 9.17
N VAL A 115 18.29 11.69 7.87
CA VAL A 115 18.21 10.55 6.94
C VAL A 115 19.20 9.45 7.35
N GLU A 116 20.48 9.78 7.53
CA GLU A 116 21.53 8.83 7.93
C GLU A 116 21.19 8.10 9.24
N GLU A 117 20.73 8.82 10.26
CA GLU A 117 20.31 8.26 11.55
C GLU A 117 19.07 7.36 11.41
N THR A 118 18.13 7.72 10.53
CA THR A 118 16.89 6.96 10.31
C THR A 118 17.15 5.65 9.57
N PHE A 119 18.10 5.61 8.66
CA PHE A 119 18.45 4.37 7.93
C PHE A 119 19.62 3.62 8.56
N ARG A 120 20.30 4.20 9.56
CA ARG A 120 21.56 3.70 10.15
C ARG A 120 22.63 3.46 9.09
N THR A 121 22.65 4.31 8.06
CA THR A 121 23.60 4.27 6.96
C THR A 121 24.21 5.66 6.79
N ARG A 122 25.31 5.75 6.04
CA ARG A 122 25.91 7.03 5.66
C ARG A 122 25.66 7.27 4.19
N ILE A 123 25.26 8.48 3.84
CA ILE A 123 25.13 8.85 2.44
C ILE A 123 26.54 8.98 1.88
N ASN A 124 26.82 8.24 0.81
CA ASN A 124 28.12 8.30 0.17
C ASN A 124 28.35 9.71 -0.40
N ARG A 125 29.59 10.21 -0.28
CA ARG A 125 30.00 11.55 -0.74
C ARG A 125 30.39 11.57 -2.23
N THR A 126 30.32 10.42 -2.91
CA THR A 126 30.41 10.33 -4.37
C THR A 126 29.11 10.77 -5.04
N GLN A 127 29.10 10.92 -6.37
CA GLN A 127 27.86 11.19 -7.10
C GLN A 127 26.87 10.03 -6.91
N GLN A 128 25.63 10.35 -6.56
CA GLN A 128 24.51 9.42 -6.37
C GLN A 128 23.36 9.80 -7.31
N ASP A 129 22.43 8.87 -7.50
CA ASP A 129 21.22 9.13 -8.27
C ASP A 129 20.20 9.95 -7.44
N ALA A 130 19.72 11.06 -8.02
CA ALA A 130 18.70 11.89 -7.40
C ALA A 130 17.37 11.13 -7.26
N GLN A 131 17.07 10.21 -8.18
CA GLN A 131 15.86 9.39 -8.10
C GLN A 131 15.91 8.45 -6.90
N GLU A 132 17.05 7.79 -6.66
CA GLU A 132 17.21 6.89 -5.52
C GLU A 132 16.98 7.66 -4.21
N PHE A 133 17.59 8.85 -4.09
CA PHE A 133 17.38 9.69 -2.93
C PHE A 133 15.91 10.11 -2.75
N LEU A 134 15.25 10.53 -3.83
CA LEU A 134 13.83 10.88 -3.80
C LEU A 134 12.96 9.69 -3.38
N GLN A 135 13.24 8.49 -3.92
CA GLN A 135 12.51 7.27 -3.60
C GLN A 135 12.62 6.94 -2.11
N VAL A 136 13.84 6.94 -1.57
CA VAL A 136 14.12 6.68 -0.15
C VAL A 136 13.37 7.65 0.76
N VAL A 137 13.36 8.95 0.42
CA VAL A 137 12.64 9.95 1.20
C VAL A 137 11.12 9.79 1.07
N ALA A 138 10.60 9.60 -0.14
CA ALA A 138 9.16 9.50 -0.40
C ALA A 138 8.53 8.26 0.22
N GLU A 139 9.18 7.10 0.08
CA GLU A 139 8.76 5.84 0.74
C GLU A 139 8.78 6.01 2.26
N ARG A 140 9.85 6.59 2.81
CA ARG A 140 9.93 6.78 4.25
C ARG A 140 8.86 7.70 4.80
N LEU A 141 8.49 8.75 4.07
CA LEU A 141 7.37 9.63 4.44
C LEU A 141 6.03 8.88 4.40
N ALA A 142 5.82 8.00 3.42
CA ALA A 142 4.62 7.16 3.33
C ALA A 142 4.54 6.17 4.50
N ASP A 143 5.65 5.54 4.85
CA ASP A 143 5.72 4.62 5.99
C ASP A 143 5.47 5.36 7.32
N GLU A 144 6.10 6.53 7.51
CA GLU A 144 5.90 7.38 8.69
C GLU A 144 4.44 7.85 8.81
N HIS A 145 3.79 8.15 7.68
CA HIS A 145 2.38 8.49 7.62
C HIS A 145 1.50 7.31 8.06
N THR A 146 1.73 6.14 7.47
CA THR A 146 0.98 4.91 7.76
C THR A 146 1.14 4.51 9.23
N ALA A 147 2.36 4.59 9.77
CA ALA A 147 2.63 4.32 11.17
C ALA A 147 1.88 5.28 12.10
N ALA A 148 1.82 6.57 11.78
CA ALA A 148 1.05 7.53 12.57
C ALA A 148 -0.46 7.27 12.52
N LEU A 149 -1.02 6.96 11.35
CA LEU A 149 -2.43 6.58 11.24
C LEU A 149 -2.73 5.35 12.09
N ARG A 150 -1.85 4.35 12.09
CA ARG A 150 -1.99 3.13 12.89
C ARG A 150 -2.05 3.44 14.39
N VAL A 151 -1.09 4.24 14.88
CA VAL A 151 -1.03 4.65 16.29
C VAL A 151 -2.30 5.42 16.69
N ARG A 152 -2.71 6.43 15.89
CA ARG A 152 -3.92 7.22 16.15
C ARG A 152 -5.19 6.36 16.16
N ARG A 153 -5.32 5.40 15.22
CA ARG A 153 -6.44 4.45 15.19
C ARG A 153 -6.49 3.59 16.45
N GLN A 154 -5.36 3.07 16.91
CA GLN A 154 -5.32 2.28 18.13
C GLN A 154 -5.68 3.13 19.36
N ALA A 155 -5.19 4.37 19.43
CA ALA A 155 -5.52 5.31 20.50
C ALA A 155 -7.02 5.61 20.56
N LYS A 156 -7.64 5.90 19.41
CA LYS A 156 -9.08 6.13 19.29
C LYS A 156 -9.87 4.90 19.73
N ARG A 157 -9.46 3.70 19.30
CA ARG A 157 -10.10 2.43 19.72
C ARG A 157 -10.02 2.23 21.24
N ARG A 158 -8.86 2.52 21.85
CA ARG A 158 -8.69 2.44 23.31
C ARG A 158 -9.58 3.45 24.05
N GLN A 159 -9.68 4.68 23.56
CA GLN A 159 -10.56 5.71 24.12
C GLN A 159 -12.03 5.27 24.09
N LEU A 160 -12.51 4.80 22.94
CA LEU A 160 -13.88 4.29 22.78
C LEU A 160 -14.17 3.11 23.71
N ASN A 161 -13.22 2.17 23.87
CA ASN A 161 -13.38 1.05 24.80
C ASN A 161 -13.47 1.51 26.26
N VAL A 162 -12.68 2.51 26.65
CA VAL A 162 -12.74 3.09 28.00
C VAL A 162 -14.06 3.82 28.24
N GLU A 163 -14.56 4.55 27.25
CA GLU A 163 -15.86 5.22 27.31
C GLU A 163 -17.02 4.23 27.40
N ALA A 164 -16.99 3.15 26.61
CA ALA A 164 -17.98 2.07 26.66
C ALA A 164 -17.96 1.33 28.00
N ALA A 165 -16.77 1.08 28.57
CA ALA A 165 -16.62 0.48 29.89
C ALA A 165 -17.18 1.39 31.00
N LYS A 166 -16.94 2.71 30.92
CA LYS A 166 -17.50 3.70 31.85
C LYS A 166 -19.02 3.84 31.73
N ALA A 167 -19.57 3.61 30.54
CA ALA A 167 -21.01 3.63 30.28
C ALA A 167 -21.74 2.33 30.67
N GLY A 168 -21.03 1.34 31.26
CA GLY A 168 -21.65 0.10 31.76
C GLY A 168 -22.08 -0.90 30.68
N LEU A 169 -21.62 -0.73 29.43
CA LEU A 169 -21.97 -1.56 28.27
C LEU A 169 -21.05 -2.79 28.07
N SER A 170 -20.33 -3.23 29.11
CA SER A 170 -19.40 -4.36 29.02
C SER A 170 -20.13 -5.70 29.05
N GLY A 171 -20.61 -6.17 27.91
CA GLY A 171 -21.05 -7.56 27.74
C GLY A 171 -19.87 -8.53 27.86
N SER A 172 -19.84 -9.29 28.94
CA SER A 172 -18.98 -10.46 29.12
C SER A 172 -19.36 -11.52 28.09
N SER A 173 -18.53 -11.74 27.07
CA SER A 173 -18.71 -12.87 26.14
C SER A 173 -17.85 -14.06 26.58
N THR A 174 -18.35 -14.84 27.53
CA THR A 174 -18.01 -16.26 27.66
C THR A 174 -19.09 -17.06 26.92
N PRO A 175 -18.76 -17.90 25.93
CA PRO A 175 -19.75 -18.70 25.23
C PRO A 175 -19.99 -20.00 26.01
N GLU A 176 -21.10 -20.10 26.74
CA GLU A 176 -21.69 -21.37 27.12
C GLU A 176 -23.18 -21.39 26.77
N VAL A 177 -23.54 -22.39 25.95
CA VAL A 177 -24.89 -22.87 25.62
C VAL A 177 -24.93 -24.27 26.26
N PRO A 178 -26.02 -24.76 26.91
CA PRO A 178 -27.29 -24.94 26.20
C PRO A 178 -28.64 -24.95 26.98
N ALA A 179 -29.69 -24.80 26.16
CA ALA A 179 -30.98 -25.52 26.14
C ALA A 179 -32.23 -25.04 26.91
N SER A 180 -33.32 -25.06 26.12
CA SER A 180 -34.73 -25.46 26.41
C SER A 180 -35.82 -24.40 26.71
N GLU A 181 -36.65 -24.21 25.66
CA GLU A 181 -38.13 -24.23 25.57
C GLU A 181 -39.08 -23.40 26.47
N GLU A 182 -39.83 -22.55 25.75
CA GLU A 182 -41.29 -22.35 25.74
C GLU A 182 -42.04 -21.34 26.67
N VAL A 183 -43.08 -20.78 26.02
CA VAL A 183 -44.32 -20.11 26.48
C VAL A 183 -44.36 -18.56 26.61
N ARG A 184 -45.07 -17.95 25.65
CA ARG A 184 -45.71 -16.61 25.65
C ARG A 184 -47.06 -16.68 26.43
N PRO A 185 -47.69 -15.58 26.96
CA PRO A 185 -48.03 -14.35 26.19
C PRO A 185 -48.21 -12.99 26.93
N LYS A 186 -48.17 -11.89 26.14
CA LYS A 186 -48.97 -10.61 26.15
C LYS A 186 -49.19 -9.85 27.49
N ASP A 187 -49.00 -8.53 27.65
CA ASP A 187 -49.44 -7.36 26.85
C ASP A 187 -48.76 -6.03 27.33
N SER A 188 -48.84 -4.99 26.48
CA SER A 188 -48.83 -3.53 26.80
C SER A 188 -47.52 -2.73 26.91
N LYS A 189 -46.98 -2.38 25.74
CA LYS A 189 -46.75 -1.01 25.23
C LYS A 189 -46.12 0.05 26.17
N LEU A 190 -44.81 0.31 25.97
CA LEU A 190 -44.19 1.65 25.97
C LEU A 190 -42.84 1.56 25.22
N ASP A 191 -42.78 2.21 24.06
CA ASP A 191 -41.63 2.25 23.13
C ASP A 191 -40.49 3.11 23.69
N LEU A 192 -39.29 2.52 23.80
CA LEU A 192 -38.01 3.22 23.89
C LEU A 192 -37.00 2.47 23.00
N PRO A 193 -36.20 3.17 22.17
CA PRO A 193 -35.43 2.53 21.12
C PRO A 193 -34.34 1.63 21.71
N GLN A 194 -34.34 0.36 21.27
CA GLN A 194 -33.28 -0.60 21.51
C GLN A 194 -31.98 -0.06 20.90
N HIS A 195 -31.05 0.37 21.76
CA HIS A 195 -29.75 0.85 21.36
C HIS A 195 -28.90 -0.29 20.80
N GLU A 196 -28.45 -0.06 19.57
CA GLU A 196 -27.57 -0.89 18.77
C GLU A 196 -26.30 -1.26 19.53
N ILE A 197 -26.09 -2.56 19.71
CA ILE A 197 -24.77 -3.14 19.96
C ILE A 197 -23.90 -2.74 18.77
N ALA A 198 -22.75 -2.10 19.01
CA ALA A 198 -21.88 -1.54 17.97
C ALA A 198 -21.70 -2.52 16.81
N SER A 199 -22.42 -2.28 15.72
CA SER A 199 -22.35 -3.08 14.51
C SER A 199 -20.98 -2.87 13.85
N PRO A 200 -20.47 -3.84 13.07
CA PRO A 200 -19.29 -3.68 12.23
C PRO A 200 -19.36 -2.43 11.32
N GLU A 201 -20.59 -1.93 11.08
CA GLU A 201 -20.90 -0.74 10.30
C GLU A 201 -20.50 0.57 11.01
N LEU A 202 -20.49 0.61 12.35
CA LEU A 202 -20.01 1.78 13.10
C LEU A 202 -18.47 1.89 13.06
N LEU A 203 -17.78 0.74 13.05
CA LEU A 203 -16.33 0.65 12.84
C LEU A 203 -15.94 1.04 11.40
N SER A 204 -16.70 0.62 10.40
CA SER A 204 -16.47 1.06 9.01
C SER A 204 -16.80 2.54 8.80
N SER A 205 -17.76 3.09 9.55
CA SER A 205 -18.04 4.54 9.58
C SER A 205 -16.90 5.36 10.20
N ILE A 206 -16.09 4.75 11.09
CA ILE A 206 -14.85 5.36 11.62
C ILE A 206 -13.72 5.31 10.59
N GLU A 207 -13.66 4.27 9.76
CA GLU A 207 -12.73 4.17 8.62
C GLU A 207 -13.00 5.22 7.53
N GLN A 208 -14.25 5.67 7.42
CA GLN A 208 -14.72 6.64 6.43
C GLN A 208 -14.58 8.11 6.84
N GLN A 209 -13.97 8.43 7.99
CA GLN A 209 -13.67 9.83 8.32
C GLN A 209 -12.63 10.40 7.33
N PRO A 210 -13.00 11.33 6.43
CA PRO A 210 -12.16 11.76 5.30
C PRO A 210 -10.98 12.66 5.71
N ASP A 211 -10.86 12.99 7.00
CA ASP A 211 -9.93 14.00 7.50
C ASP A 211 -8.60 13.41 8.01
N ALA A 212 -8.38 12.10 7.84
CA ALA A 212 -7.03 11.55 7.81
C ALA A 212 -6.39 12.05 6.51
N ALA A 213 -5.67 13.18 6.59
CA ALA A 213 -5.01 13.83 5.46
C ALA A 213 -4.25 12.79 4.61
N LEU A 214 -4.84 12.40 3.48
CA LEU A 214 -4.25 11.44 2.54
C LEU A 214 -2.81 11.86 2.23
N PHE A 215 -1.88 10.92 2.29
CA PHE A 215 -0.48 11.20 1.97
C PHE A 215 -0.39 11.69 0.51
N PRO A 216 0.13 12.91 0.26
CA PRO A 216 -0.06 13.59 -1.02
C PRO A 216 0.69 12.95 -2.19
N LEU A 217 1.71 12.13 -1.92
CA LEU A 217 2.53 11.46 -2.92
C LEU A 217 2.04 10.03 -3.23
N GLU A 218 1.13 9.46 -2.45
CA GLU A 218 0.68 8.08 -2.66
C GLU A 218 -0.46 8.00 -3.68
N GLY A 219 -0.22 7.20 -4.73
CA GLY A 219 -1.22 6.73 -5.66
C GLY A 219 -1.39 5.23 -5.58
N LYS A 220 -2.36 4.68 -6.31
CA LYS A 220 -2.59 3.23 -6.42
C LYS A 220 -2.70 2.80 -7.88
N LEU A 221 -2.03 1.69 -8.20
CA LEU A 221 -2.18 0.94 -9.44
C LEU A 221 -3.08 -0.26 -9.18
N GLU A 222 -3.98 -0.53 -10.10
CA GLU A 222 -4.83 -1.72 -10.12
C GLU A 222 -4.51 -2.54 -11.36
N SER A 223 -4.17 -3.81 -11.16
CA SER A 223 -3.83 -4.77 -12.20
C SER A 223 -4.92 -5.82 -12.29
N GLN A 224 -5.59 -5.87 -13.44
CA GLN A 224 -6.65 -6.84 -13.73
C GLN A 224 -6.17 -7.85 -14.76
N VAL A 225 -6.41 -9.12 -14.46
CA VAL A 225 -6.13 -10.25 -15.36
C VAL A 225 -7.44 -10.76 -15.96
N GLU A 226 -7.43 -11.17 -17.23
CA GLU A 226 -8.54 -11.87 -17.88
C GLU A 226 -7.98 -13.09 -18.64
N CYS A 227 -8.49 -14.27 -18.34
CA CYS A 227 -8.14 -15.50 -19.06
C CYS A 227 -8.75 -15.48 -20.47
N SER A 228 -7.95 -15.69 -21.51
CA SER A 228 -8.45 -15.67 -22.90
C SER A 228 -9.37 -16.86 -23.22
N HIS A 229 -9.24 -17.98 -22.49
CA HIS A 229 -10.01 -19.20 -22.69
C HIS A 229 -11.40 -19.14 -22.02
N CYS A 230 -11.45 -19.03 -20.70
CA CYS A 230 -12.71 -19.08 -19.93
C CYS A 230 -13.30 -17.69 -19.61
N ARG A 231 -12.61 -16.61 -20.02
CA ARG A 231 -12.97 -15.20 -19.73
C ARG A 231 -13.11 -14.84 -18.25
N PHE A 232 -12.59 -15.69 -17.37
CA PHE A 232 -12.57 -15.44 -15.94
C PHE A 232 -11.67 -14.24 -15.61
N LYS A 233 -12.18 -13.37 -14.74
CA LYS A 233 -11.51 -12.18 -14.23
C LYS A 233 -11.39 -12.31 -12.72
N PRO A 234 -10.21 -12.74 -12.21
CA PRO A 234 -10.00 -12.75 -10.77
C PRO A 234 -10.04 -11.32 -10.20
N LYS A 235 -10.14 -11.21 -8.88
CA LYS A 235 -10.11 -9.96 -8.15
C LYS A 235 -8.83 -9.19 -8.52
N PRO A 236 -8.96 -7.91 -8.91
CA PRO A 236 -7.79 -7.12 -9.28
C PRO A 236 -6.81 -6.99 -8.11
N SER A 237 -5.52 -7.04 -8.41
CA SER A 237 -4.47 -6.74 -7.43
C SER A 237 -4.21 -5.24 -7.41
N VAL A 238 -4.12 -4.65 -6.20
CA VAL A 238 -3.87 -3.22 -6.00
C VAL A 238 -2.53 -3.04 -5.31
N SER A 239 -1.70 -2.15 -5.85
CA SER A 239 -0.43 -1.75 -5.25
C SER A 239 -0.34 -0.24 -5.11
N SER A 240 0.22 0.24 -4.00
CA SER A 240 0.51 1.66 -3.80
C SER A 240 1.84 2.05 -4.45
N PHE A 241 1.97 3.32 -4.86
CA PHE A 241 3.22 3.89 -5.35
C PHE A 241 3.39 5.33 -4.86
N VAL A 242 4.65 5.76 -4.70
CA VAL A 242 5.02 7.16 -4.41
C VAL A 242 5.73 7.85 -5.57
N SER A 243 6.17 7.08 -6.56
CA SER A 243 6.78 7.52 -7.80
C SER A 243 6.46 6.50 -8.90
N LEU A 244 6.22 6.97 -10.13
CA LEU A 244 6.08 6.11 -11.31
C LEU A 244 7.37 6.14 -12.12
N THR A 245 7.99 4.98 -12.30
CA THR A 245 9.11 4.84 -13.24
C THR A 245 8.58 4.51 -14.63
N LEU A 246 8.89 5.35 -15.60
CA LEU A 246 8.55 5.17 -17.01
C LEU A 246 9.80 4.87 -17.81
N HIS A 247 9.74 3.82 -18.63
CA HIS A 247 10.81 3.49 -19.56
C HIS A 247 10.74 4.40 -20.77
N VAL A 248 11.86 5.05 -21.11
CA VAL A 248 11.96 5.92 -22.28
C VAL A 248 12.23 5.05 -23.52
N PRO A 249 11.36 5.03 -24.54
CA PRO A 249 11.57 4.24 -25.76
C PRO A 249 12.92 4.55 -26.44
N HIS A 250 13.62 3.51 -26.92
CA HIS A 250 14.97 3.63 -27.49
C HIS A 250 15.01 3.71 -29.02
N GLN A 251 13.94 3.28 -29.69
CA GLN A 251 13.91 3.11 -31.15
C GLN A 251 13.58 4.41 -31.89
N SER A 252 13.34 5.50 -31.16
CA SER A 252 12.88 6.78 -31.70
C SER A 252 13.82 7.91 -31.28
N ASN A 253 14.19 8.76 -32.23
CA ASN A 253 15.03 9.95 -32.00
C ASN A 253 14.36 11.03 -31.13
N SER A 254 13.08 10.87 -30.81
CA SER A 254 12.33 11.68 -29.85
C SER A 254 11.16 10.86 -29.33
N THR A 255 10.66 11.19 -28.14
CA THR A 255 9.47 10.56 -27.57
C THR A 255 8.67 11.56 -26.75
N THR A 256 7.44 11.21 -26.40
CA THR A 256 6.56 12.04 -25.57
C THR A 256 6.34 11.38 -24.21
N LEU A 257 6.00 12.18 -23.20
CA LEU A 257 5.62 11.64 -21.90
C LEU A 257 4.41 10.70 -22.01
N ASN A 258 3.45 11.00 -22.88
CA ASN A 258 2.30 10.15 -23.18
C ASN A 258 2.74 8.77 -23.70
N ALA A 259 3.68 8.71 -24.66
CA ALA A 259 4.18 7.44 -25.17
C ALA A 259 4.86 6.60 -24.07
N CYS A 260 5.55 7.24 -23.11
CA CYS A 260 6.11 6.54 -21.96
C CYS A 260 5.01 5.97 -21.03
N PHE A 261 3.91 6.70 -20.82
CA PHE A 261 2.75 6.21 -20.07
C PHE A 261 2.00 5.09 -20.81
N ASP A 262 1.87 5.19 -22.13
CA ASP A 262 1.28 4.13 -22.97
C ASP A 262 2.07 2.83 -22.84
N GLY A 263 3.40 2.92 -22.67
CA GLY A 263 4.25 1.78 -22.36
C GLY A 263 3.95 1.16 -20.99
N LEU A 264 3.83 1.98 -19.95
CA LEU A 264 3.53 1.51 -18.58
C LEU A 264 2.14 0.87 -18.46
N LEU A 265 1.14 1.45 -19.14
CA LEU A 265 -0.27 1.06 -19.03
C LEU A 265 -0.71 0.13 -20.17
N LYS A 266 0.25 -0.40 -20.94
CA LYS A 266 -0.01 -1.28 -22.07
C LYS A 266 -0.70 -2.56 -21.60
N VAL A 267 -1.66 -3.05 -22.39
CA VAL A 267 -2.21 -4.39 -22.20
C VAL A 267 -1.16 -5.42 -22.59
N GLU A 268 -0.76 -6.24 -21.63
CA GLU A 268 0.19 -7.32 -21.81
C GLU A 268 -0.54 -8.65 -22.08
N ARG A 269 0.03 -9.48 -22.94
CA ARG A 269 -0.39 -10.87 -23.11
C ARG A 269 0.66 -11.77 -22.46
N ILE A 270 0.23 -12.61 -21.54
CA ILE A 270 1.11 -13.51 -20.79
C ILE A 270 0.70 -14.93 -21.11
N ASP A 271 1.66 -15.71 -21.60
CA ASP A 271 1.49 -17.13 -21.92
C ASP A 271 1.83 -18.00 -20.71
N ASP A 272 1.51 -19.30 -20.81
CA ASP A 272 1.81 -20.29 -19.78
C ASP A 272 1.21 -20.04 -18.38
N PHE A 273 0.10 -19.31 -18.30
CA PHE A 273 -0.58 -19.01 -17.04
C PHE A 273 -1.57 -20.09 -16.64
N ILE A 274 -1.58 -20.47 -15.35
CA ILE A 274 -2.55 -21.42 -14.79
C ILE A 274 -3.73 -20.63 -14.22
N CYS A 275 -4.83 -20.58 -14.96
CA CYS A 275 -6.06 -19.92 -14.51
C CYS A 275 -6.79 -20.78 -13.48
N GLU A 276 -7.16 -20.21 -12.33
CA GLU A 276 -7.84 -20.94 -11.25
C GLU A 276 -9.17 -21.55 -11.70
N LYS A 277 -10.01 -20.81 -12.44
CA LYS A 277 -11.25 -21.37 -13.00
C LYS A 277 -10.97 -22.56 -13.94
N CYS A 278 -10.01 -22.42 -14.86
CA CYS A 278 -9.63 -23.51 -15.78
C CYS A 278 -9.04 -24.71 -15.02
N ARG A 279 -8.35 -24.47 -13.90
CA ARG A 279 -7.77 -25.50 -13.04
C ARG A 279 -8.87 -26.27 -12.31
N LEU A 280 -9.89 -25.59 -11.78
CA LEU A 280 -11.05 -26.24 -11.16
C LEU A 280 -11.88 -27.03 -12.20
N GLU A 281 -12.11 -26.48 -13.39
CA GLU A 281 -12.77 -27.18 -14.51
C GLU A 281 -11.99 -28.45 -14.91
N HIS A 282 -10.65 -28.36 -14.94
CA HIS A 282 -9.79 -29.51 -15.19
C HIS A 282 -9.89 -30.55 -14.08
N ALA A 283 -9.94 -30.14 -12.81
CA ALA A 283 -10.10 -31.04 -11.67
C ALA A 283 -11.44 -31.81 -11.72
N VAL A 284 -12.54 -31.13 -12.06
CA VAL A 284 -13.84 -31.78 -12.28
C VAL A 284 -13.74 -32.83 -13.39
N THR A 285 -13.18 -32.44 -14.54
CA THR A 285 -13.02 -33.35 -15.69
C THR A 285 -12.11 -34.54 -15.35
N PHE A 286 -11.06 -34.32 -14.55
CA PHE A 286 -10.15 -35.36 -14.09
C PHE A 286 -10.87 -36.36 -13.18
N ASN A 287 -11.63 -35.88 -12.19
CA ASN A 287 -12.38 -36.72 -11.27
C ASN A 287 -13.50 -37.50 -11.99
N GLU A 288 -14.21 -36.88 -12.93
CA GLU A 288 -15.21 -37.56 -13.77
C GLU A 288 -14.61 -38.69 -14.61
N ARG A 289 -13.41 -38.48 -15.17
CA ARG A 289 -12.69 -39.54 -15.90
C ARG A 289 -12.24 -40.67 -14.99
N GLN A 290 -11.90 -40.39 -13.73
CA GLN A 290 -11.67 -41.45 -12.76
C GLN A 290 -12.97 -42.21 -12.53
N LEU A 291 -14.07 -41.54 -12.17
CA LEU A 291 -15.37 -42.15 -11.91
C LEU A 291 -15.91 -43.05 -13.04
N ALA A 292 -15.53 -42.78 -14.30
CA ALA A 292 -15.87 -43.61 -15.46
C ALA A 292 -15.14 -44.97 -15.53
N LYS A 293 -14.08 -45.18 -14.73
CA LYS A 293 -13.34 -46.46 -14.69
C LYS A 293 -14.13 -47.52 -13.93
N SER A 294 -14.18 -48.74 -14.45
CA SER A 294 -14.98 -49.84 -13.91
C SER A 294 -14.47 -50.41 -12.57
N ASN A 295 -13.18 -50.24 -12.25
CA ASN A 295 -12.51 -50.91 -11.14
C ASN A 295 -12.22 -49.99 -9.94
N ILE A 296 -13.16 -49.11 -9.58
CA ILE A 296 -12.96 -48.16 -8.47
C ILE A 296 -13.65 -48.66 -7.20
N PRO A 297 -12.95 -48.71 -6.05
CA PRO A 297 -13.56 -48.98 -4.75
C PRO A 297 -14.71 -48.01 -4.42
N GLN A 298 -15.79 -48.51 -3.83
CA GLN A 298 -16.98 -47.71 -3.52
C GLN A 298 -16.70 -46.47 -2.65
N GLU A 299 -15.74 -46.58 -1.71
CA GLU A 299 -15.30 -45.47 -0.87
C GLU A 299 -14.63 -44.36 -1.69
N GLN A 300 -13.70 -44.71 -2.58
CA GLN A 300 -13.05 -43.74 -3.47
C GLN A 300 -14.05 -43.08 -4.43
N ARG A 301 -15.06 -43.85 -4.88
CA ARG A 301 -16.14 -43.33 -5.72
C ARG A 301 -16.94 -42.24 -4.98
N ALA A 302 -17.34 -42.51 -3.74
CA ALA A 302 -18.08 -41.55 -2.91
C ALA A 302 -17.27 -40.27 -2.66
N THR A 303 -15.97 -40.38 -2.39
CA THR A 303 -15.07 -39.24 -2.22
C THR A 303 -14.97 -38.39 -3.49
N LEU A 304 -14.76 -39.02 -4.65
CA LEU A 304 -14.66 -38.31 -5.93
C LEU A 304 -15.98 -37.62 -6.32
N GLU A 305 -17.12 -38.24 -6.04
CA GLU A 305 -18.45 -37.63 -6.26
C GLU A 305 -18.65 -36.41 -5.34
N ALA A 306 -18.26 -36.51 -4.06
CA ALA A 306 -18.30 -35.39 -3.12
C ALA A 306 -17.36 -34.24 -3.52
N ASP A 307 -16.14 -34.56 -3.95
CA ASP A 307 -15.16 -33.59 -4.44
C ASP A 307 -15.66 -32.88 -5.70
N CYS A 308 -16.24 -33.61 -6.65
CA CYS A 308 -16.89 -33.02 -7.83
C CYS A 308 -18.01 -32.04 -7.45
N ALA A 309 -18.85 -32.39 -6.47
CA ALA A 309 -19.91 -31.49 -5.99
C ALA A 309 -19.34 -30.20 -5.40
N LYS A 310 -18.30 -30.30 -4.56
CA LYS A 310 -17.61 -29.14 -3.98
C LYS A 310 -16.93 -28.27 -5.03
N LEU A 311 -16.26 -28.87 -6.01
CA LEU A 311 -15.60 -28.15 -7.10
C LEU A 311 -16.60 -27.40 -7.98
N ARG A 312 -17.75 -28.00 -8.30
CA ARG A 312 -18.83 -27.34 -9.05
C ARG A 312 -19.45 -26.20 -8.25
N ALA A 313 -19.60 -26.35 -6.94
CA ALA A 313 -20.04 -25.26 -6.06
C ALA A 313 -19.04 -24.10 -6.06
N ALA A 314 -17.73 -24.38 -5.91
CA ALA A 314 -16.68 -23.37 -5.97
C ALA A 314 -16.62 -22.65 -7.33
N LEU A 315 -16.81 -23.37 -8.43
CA LEU A 315 -16.89 -22.78 -9.78
C LEU A 315 -18.08 -21.82 -9.96
N ALA A 316 -19.16 -22.02 -9.21
CA ALA A 316 -20.36 -21.18 -9.26
C ALA A 316 -20.29 -19.96 -8.34
N ASP A 317 -19.65 -20.09 -7.17
CA ASP A 317 -19.56 -19.04 -6.15
C ASP A 317 -18.29 -18.17 -6.32
N ASP A 318 -17.12 -18.73 -6.04
CA ASP A 318 -15.83 -18.04 -6.12
C ASP A 318 -14.71 -18.98 -6.60
N PRO A 319 -14.36 -18.97 -7.90
CA PRO A 319 -13.30 -19.81 -8.45
C PRO A 319 -11.89 -19.50 -7.92
N GLU A 320 -11.68 -18.41 -7.17
CA GLU A 320 -10.37 -18.06 -6.59
C GLU A 320 -10.09 -18.81 -5.29
N LYS A 321 -11.14 -19.26 -4.61
CA LYS A 321 -11.02 -20.00 -3.36
C LYS A 321 -11.25 -21.48 -3.62
N PRO A 322 -10.19 -22.30 -3.73
CA PRO A 322 -10.37 -23.73 -3.87
C PRO A 322 -11.11 -24.29 -2.64
N PRO A 323 -12.04 -25.24 -2.84
CA PRO A 323 -12.86 -25.77 -1.75
C PRO A 323 -12.03 -26.53 -0.72
N GLU A 324 -12.35 -26.35 0.57
CA GLU A 324 -11.63 -26.99 1.66
C GLU A 324 -11.77 -28.52 1.64
N GLY A 325 -10.64 -29.20 1.86
CA GLY A 325 -10.57 -30.66 1.94
C GLY A 325 -10.70 -31.39 0.60
N VAL A 326 -10.66 -30.69 -0.55
CA VAL A 326 -10.61 -31.31 -1.88
C VAL A 326 -9.16 -31.44 -2.35
N THR A 327 -8.77 -32.65 -2.78
CA THR A 327 -7.43 -32.87 -3.35
C THR A 327 -7.46 -32.54 -4.85
N LEU A 328 -6.77 -31.47 -5.25
CA LEU A 328 -6.64 -31.09 -6.66
C LEU A 328 -5.57 -31.94 -7.37
N PRO A 329 -5.72 -32.21 -8.69
CA PRO A 329 -4.66 -32.81 -9.49
C PRO A 329 -3.37 -31.96 -9.46
N ASP A 330 -2.25 -32.60 -9.78
CA ASP A 330 -0.94 -31.92 -9.87
C ASP A 330 -1.04 -30.69 -10.79
N THR A 331 -0.56 -29.55 -10.29
CA THR A 331 -0.48 -28.28 -11.00
C THR A 331 0.26 -28.40 -12.34
N SER A 332 1.20 -29.35 -12.46
CA SER A 332 1.90 -29.64 -13.72
C SER A 332 0.98 -30.14 -14.84
N LEU A 333 -0.13 -30.80 -14.48
CA LEU A 333 -1.15 -31.32 -15.39
C LEU A 333 -2.23 -30.28 -15.72
N ALA A 334 -2.26 -29.16 -14.99
CA ALA A 334 -3.25 -28.12 -15.20
C ALA A 334 -3.07 -27.46 -16.58
N PRO A 335 -4.18 -27.11 -17.26
CA PRO A 335 -4.10 -26.50 -18.58
C PRO A 335 -3.51 -25.10 -18.49
N LYS A 336 -2.39 -24.90 -19.18
CA LYS A 336 -1.77 -23.59 -19.37
C LYS A 336 -2.56 -22.76 -20.37
N ARG A 337 -2.87 -21.52 -20.02
CA ARG A 337 -3.68 -20.59 -20.81
C ARG A 337 -2.95 -19.28 -21.01
N GLN A 338 -3.29 -18.59 -22.10
CA GLN A 338 -2.92 -17.19 -22.27
C GLN A 338 -3.87 -16.32 -21.44
N ILE A 339 -3.33 -15.26 -20.84
CA ILE A 339 -4.10 -14.22 -20.17
C ILE A 339 -3.77 -12.85 -20.75
N THR A 340 -4.69 -11.91 -20.60
CA THR A 340 -4.44 -10.50 -20.79
C THR A 340 -4.35 -9.83 -19.44
N ARG A 341 -3.31 -9.00 -19.24
CA ARG A 341 -3.12 -8.19 -18.04
C ARG A 341 -3.19 -6.74 -18.44
N HIS A 342 -4.01 -5.95 -17.77
CA HIS A 342 -4.04 -4.51 -17.93
C HIS A 342 -3.91 -3.83 -16.57
N THR A 343 -3.10 -2.78 -16.54
CA THR A 343 -2.84 -1.99 -15.34
C THR A 343 -3.42 -0.60 -15.54
N ARG A 344 -4.10 -0.06 -14.53
CA ARG A 344 -4.63 1.31 -14.52
C ARG A 344 -4.31 2.00 -13.20
N ILE A 345 -4.29 3.32 -13.21
CA ILE A 345 -4.22 4.11 -11.98
C ILE A 345 -5.63 4.14 -11.37
N SER A 346 -5.82 3.51 -10.23
CA SER A 346 -7.10 3.46 -9.50
C SER A 346 -7.27 4.60 -8.51
N SER A 347 -6.16 5.14 -7.98
CA SER A 347 -6.14 6.33 -7.13
C SER A 347 -4.98 7.24 -7.54
N PHE A 348 -5.29 8.49 -7.84
CA PHE A 348 -4.29 9.48 -8.23
C PHE A 348 -3.73 10.20 -7.00
N PRO A 349 -2.39 10.36 -6.90
CA PRO A 349 -1.80 11.20 -5.86
C PRO A 349 -2.08 12.68 -6.14
N ARG A 350 -2.03 13.51 -5.11
CA ARG A 350 -2.07 14.97 -5.28
C ARG A 350 -0.78 15.50 -5.92
N ILE A 351 0.32 14.79 -5.70
CA ILE A 351 1.65 15.07 -6.26
C ILE A 351 2.11 13.81 -6.97
N LEU A 352 2.19 13.86 -8.30
CA LEU A 352 2.71 12.76 -9.09
C LEU A 352 4.21 12.95 -9.34
N ALA A 353 5.04 12.12 -8.72
CA ALA A 353 6.44 12.00 -9.09
C ALA A 353 6.59 11.03 -10.27
N VAL A 354 7.23 11.50 -11.34
CA VAL A 354 7.51 10.70 -12.54
C VAL A 354 9.01 10.60 -12.72
N HIS A 355 9.52 9.38 -12.63
CA HIS A 355 10.90 9.04 -12.94
C HIS A 355 10.99 8.55 -14.39
N LEU A 356 11.78 9.23 -15.22
CA LEU A 356 12.07 8.78 -16.57
C LEU A 356 13.35 7.94 -16.55
N SER A 357 13.21 6.62 -16.66
CA SER A 357 14.34 5.69 -16.68
C SER A 357 15.13 5.86 -17.98
N ARG A 358 16.25 6.59 -17.88
CA ARG A 358 17.16 6.87 -18.99
C ARG A 358 18.39 5.95 -19.01
N SER A 359 18.68 5.19 -17.98
CA SER A 359 19.77 4.20 -18.01
C SER A 359 19.33 2.93 -18.75
N VAL A 360 20.16 2.44 -19.66
CA VAL A 360 19.91 1.23 -20.45
C VAL A 360 21.06 0.27 -20.25
N TRP A 361 20.71 -0.99 -19.99
CA TRP A 361 21.68 -2.08 -20.02
C TRP A 361 21.94 -2.44 -21.48
N ASP A 362 23.16 -2.22 -21.97
CA ASP A 362 23.60 -2.66 -23.29
C ASP A 362 24.46 -3.92 -23.13
N PRO A 363 24.14 -5.05 -23.78
CA PRO A 363 24.97 -6.26 -23.71
C PRO A 363 26.45 -6.05 -24.12
N HIS A 364 26.76 -5.01 -24.90
CA HIS A 364 28.11 -4.69 -25.37
C HIS A 364 28.78 -3.55 -24.57
N SER A 365 28.03 -2.85 -23.72
CA SER A 365 28.49 -1.74 -22.90
C SER A 365 27.85 -1.82 -21.52
N SER A 366 28.68 -2.02 -20.50
CA SER A 366 28.29 -2.29 -19.10
C SER A 366 27.31 -1.29 -18.48
N SER A 367 27.05 -0.13 -19.11
CA SER A 367 25.85 0.70 -18.92
C SER A 367 25.89 1.85 -19.95
N SER A 368 24.80 2.10 -20.68
CA SER A 368 24.68 3.27 -21.55
C SER A 368 23.58 4.23 -21.07
N LYS A 369 23.76 5.54 -21.32
CA LYS A 369 22.73 6.55 -21.05
C LYS A 369 21.89 6.72 -22.32
N ASN A 370 20.57 6.69 -22.18
CA ASN A 370 19.64 7.04 -23.26
C ASN A 370 19.79 8.54 -23.56
N MET A 371 20.42 8.83 -24.70
CA MET A 371 20.69 10.18 -25.20
C MET A 371 19.50 10.81 -25.93
N ALA A 372 18.34 10.12 -26.00
CA ALA A 372 17.13 10.60 -26.65
C ALA A 372 16.44 11.76 -25.91
#